data_AF-A0A318CT11-F1
#
_entry.id   AF-A0A318CT11-F1
#
_cell.length_a   1.000
_cell.length_b   1.000
_cell.length_c   1.000
_cell.angle_alpha   90.00
_cell.angle_beta   90.00
_cell.angle_gamma   90.00
#
_symmetry.space_group_name_H-M   'P 1'
#
loop_
_entity.id
_entity.type
_entity.pdbx_description
1 polymer ?
#
loop_
_entity_poly.entity_id
_entity_poly.type
_entity_poly.pdbx_seq_one_letter_code
_entity_poly.pdbx_strand_id
1 'polypeptide(L)'
;MKKAISATLLAFWLISGFTVQGVLSAEQTGQTKDREATEMEWQQALKAQVALARAKVNLLKARTELWLEKNSEAALQSLEDAKTNLRKAYGTADTVTRRRIADLQEQIKSAETALRTKSDKAYPELTNLADKSESTLNAAIAETQTKATALKKETSTRIALVQARAAALKARIALEIEQSPEKAMRALEEAQEYLAEAKASASKRTAEGIAQLELDAQAAKQAVTEGVGKAKDKTNALVVHTEEQLQAYGKQVSESEEAVLLRKRYTELEARAALLKAQLAASAEATLEQAQSYLDEAKAWYARAQSQAKETARLEFQKMQKRIDDTKDALKEGEKQAGKKLSDLLKSAAERVEVKGEE
;
A
#
# COMPACT_ATOMS: atom_id res chain seq x y z
N MET A 1 54.96 -28.43 -61.35
CA MET A 1 53.59 -28.46 -61.92
C MET A 1 52.59 -28.42 -60.75
N LYS A 2 51.87 -27.30 -60.60
CA LYS A 2 50.39 -27.16 -60.61
C LYS A 2 49.66 -27.88 -59.45
N LYS A 3 49.15 -27.11 -58.46
CA LYS A 3 47.72 -26.75 -58.21
C LYS A 3 47.01 -27.77 -57.30
N ALA A 4 46.02 -27.50 -56.44
CA ALA A 4 45.37 -26.33 -55.85
C ALA A 4 44.13 -26.81 -55.03
N ILE A 5 43.89 -26.21 -53.85
CA ILE A 5 42.57 -25.76 -53.26
C ILE A 5 41.61 -26.76 -52.52
N SER A 6 41.16 -26.27 -51.33
CA SER A 6 39.85 -26.40 -50.61
C SER A 6 39.49 -27.69 -49.83
N ALA A 7 38.71 -27.71 -48.72
CA ALA A 7 38.16 -26.75 -47.74
C ALA A 7 37.28 -27.52 -46.70
N THR A 8 37.19 -27.03 -45.43
CA THR A 8 36.05 -27.17 -44.43
C THR A 8 35.68 -28.59 -43.90
N LEU A 9 35.15 -28.90 -42.69
CA LEU A 9 34.49 -28.30 -41.49
C LEU A 9 34.67 -29.33 -40.32
N LEU A 10 34.93 -29.03 -39.04
CA LEU A 10 34.05 -28.52 -37.93
C LEU A 10 32.88 -29.44 -37.51
N ALA A 11 32.96 -30.06 -36.31
CA ALA A 11 31.88 -30.43 -35.37
C ALA A 11 32.38 -31.49 -34.36
N PHE A 12 32.03 -31.57 -33.07
CA PHE A 12 31.31 -30.71 -32.13
C PHE A 12 31.61 -31.29 -30.73
N TRP A 13 32.04 -30.47 -29.77
CA TRP A 13 32.07 -30.81 -28.35
C TRP A 13 30.65 -30.61 -27.78
N LEU A 14 30.08 -31.64 -27.16
CA LEU A 14 28.85 -31.56 -26.36
C LEU A 14 29.24 -31.75 -24.89
N ILE A 15 29.49 -30.64 -24.21
CA ILE A 15 29.34 -30.54 -22.75
C ILE A 15 28.34 -29.41 -22.54
N SER A 16 27.13 -29.78 -22.13
CA SER A 16 26.05 -28.88 -21.76
C SER A 16 26.40 -28.12 -20.48
N GLY A 17 27.13 -27.01 -20.63
CA GLY A 17 27.26 -25.98 -19.62
C GLY A 17 26.09 -25.00 -19.72
N PHE A 18 25.19 -25.01 -18.74
CA PHE A 18 24.37 -23.83 -18.47
C PHE A 18 25.31 -22.76 -17.92
N THR A 19 25.61 -21.74 -18.72
CA THR A 19 26.40 -20.61 -18.26
C THR A 19 25.63 -19.84 -17.20
N VAL A 20 26.32 -19.39 -16.15
CA VAL A 20 25.79 -18.56 -15.05
C VAL A 20 24.99 -17.36 -15.60
N GLN A 21 25.39 -16.81 -16.75
CA GLN A 21 24.67 -15.74 -17.46
C GLN A 21 23.27 -16.13 -17.98
N GLY A 22 23.02 -17.39 -18.35
CA GLY A 22 21.72 -17.86 -18.83
C GLY A 22 20.68 -18.00 -17.72
N VAL A 23 21.12 -18.43 -16.52
CA VAL A 23 20.27 -18.51 -15.32
C VAL A 23 19.96 -17.11 -14.79
N LEU A 24 20.96 -16.23 -14.73
CA LEU A 24 20.80 -14.85 -14.25
C LEU A 24 19.91 -13.99 -15.15
N SER A 25 19.93 -14.20 -16.47
CA SER A 25 19.11 -13.43 -17.43
C SER A 25 17.62 -13.80 -17.38
N ALA A 26 17.30 -15.09 -17.14
CA ALA A 26 15.94 -15.55 -16.89
C ALA A 26 15.42 -15.11 -15.52
N GLU A 27 16.31 -14.98 -14.53
CA GLU A 27 15.98 -14.54 -13.18
C GLU A 27 15.72 -13.02 -13.10
N GLN A 28 16.49 -12.21 -13.83
CA GLN A 28 16.25 -10.76 -13.96
C GLN A 28 14.93 -10.41 -14.65
N THR A 29 14.54 -11.16 -15.68
CA THR A 29 13.23 -10.98 -16.35
C THR A 29 12.07 -11.49 -15.51
N GLY A 30 12.29 -12.45 -14.60
CA GLY A 30 11.33 -12.85 -13.58
C GLY A 30 11.14 -11.79 -12.51
N GLN A 31 12.24 -11.22 -12.00
CA GLN A 31 12.20 -10.21 -10.93
C GLN A 31 11.56 -8.87 -11.35
N THR A 32 11.79 -8.41 -12.57
CA THR A 32 11.11 -7.20 -13.08
C THR A 32 9.61 -7.41 -13.26
N LYS A 33 9.20 -8.57 -13.78
CA LYS A 33 7.79 -8.95 -13.91
C LYS A 33 7.10 -9.10 -12.56
N ASP A 34 7.74 -9.76 -11.59
CA ASP A 34 7.19 -9.95 -10.25
C ASP A 34 7.00 -8.61 -9.52
N ARG A 35 7.90 -7.64 -9.75
CA ARG A 35 7.80 -6.29 -9.18
C ARG A 35 6.70 -5.45 -9.81
N GLU A 36 6.64 -5.39 -11.15
CA GLU A 36 5.56 -4.70 -11.87
C GLU A 36 4.20 -5.31 -11.52
N ALA A 37 4.15 -6.65 -11.38
CA ALA A 37 2.98 -7.34 -10.87
C ALA A 37 2.64 -6.93 -9.43
N THR A 38 3.63 -6.86 -8.53
CA THR A 38 3.41 -6.46 -7.13
C THR A 38 2.90 -5.02 -7.00
N GLU A 39 3.44 -4.09 -7.78
CA GLU A 39 2.96 -2.70 -7.80
C GLU A 39 1.56 -2.59 -8.40
N MET A 40 1.29 -3.31 -9.49
CA MET A 40 -0.03 -3.39 -10.09
C MET A 40 -1.06 -4.00 -9.13
N GLU A 41 -0.70 -5.08 -8.43
CA GLU A 41 -1.53 -5.72 -7.41
C GLU A 41 -1.82 -4.76 -6.24
N TRP A 42 -0.82 -3.99 -5.81
CA TRP A 42 -0.99 -3.01 -4.74
C TRP A 42 -1.94 -1.86 -5.15
N GLN A 43 -1.79 -1.33 -6.37
CA GLN A 43 -2.71 -0.34 -6.92
C GLN A 43 -4.14 -0.89 -7.08
N GLN A 44 -4.28 -2.13 -7.55
CA GLN A 44 -5.57 -2.81 -7.64
C GLN A 44 -6.20 -3.00 -6.25
N ALA A 45 -5.40 -3.36 -5.24
CA ALA A 45 -5.87 -3.49 -3.86
C ALA A 45 -6.36 -2.15 -3.28
N LEU A 46 -5.68 -1.04 -3.57
CA LEU A 46 -6.16 0.30 -3.20
C LEU A 46 -7.46 0.69 -3.92
N LYS A 47 -7.58 0.37 -5.22
CA LYS A 47 -8.83 0.57 -5.97
C LYS A 47 -9.99 -0.21 -5.36
N ALA A 48 -9.75 -1.47 -4.99
CA ALA A 48 -10.72 -2.31 -4.32
C ALA A 48 -11.15 -1.73 -2.96
N GLN A 49 -10.21 -1.24 -2.15
CA GLN A 49 -10.50 -0.59 -0.86
C GLN A 49 -11.33 0.68 -1.01
N VAL A 50 -11.00 1.56 -1.96
CA VAL A 50 -11.79 2.77 -2.20
C VAL A 50 -13.21 2.42 -2.63
N ALA A 51 -13.38 1.40 -3.48
CA ALA A 51 -14.69 0.93 -3.90
C ALA A 51 -15.48 0.28 -2.73
N LEU A 52 -14.82 -0.50 -1.86
CA LEU A 52 -15.42 -1.06 -0.64
C LEU A 52 -15.82 0.03 0.35
N ALA A 53 -14.99 1.06 0.56
CA ALA A 53 -15.31 2.20 1.41
C ALA A 53 -16.51 2.99 0.88
N ARG A 54 -16.64 3.17 -0.44
CA ARG A 54 -17.85 3.74 -1.06
C ARG A 54 -19.09 2.87 -0.82
N ALA A 55 -18.96 1.55 -0.97
CA ALA A 55 -20.05 0.63 -0.69
C ALA A 55 -20.49 0.70 0.78
N LYS A 56 -19.54 0.73 1.74
CA LYS A 56 -19.80 0.94 3.17
C LYS A 56 -20.56 2.24 3.44
N VAL A 57 -20.11 3.36 2.88
CA VAL A 57 -20.80 4.66 3.01
C VAL A 57 -22.23 4.58 2.49
N ASN A 58 -22.46 3.96 1.32
CA ASN A 58 -23.80 3.82 0.76
C ASN A 58 -24.71 2.89 1.58
N LEU A 59 -24.17 1.84 2.19
CA LEU A 59 -24.93 0.97 3.10
C LEU A 59 -25.32 1.69 4.39
N LEU A 60 -24.40 2.50 4.95
CA LEU A 60 -24.71 3.37 6.08
C LEU A 60 -25.75 4.43 5.71
N LYS A 61 -25.66 5.01 4.51
CA LYS A 61 -26.64 5.97 3.99
C LYS A 61 -28.02 5.34 3.83
N ALA A 62 -28.12 4.15 3.23
CA ALA A 62 -29.38 3.41 3.09
C ALA A 62 -30.04 3.15 4.44
N ARG A 63 -29.24 2.78 5.45
CA ARG A 63 -29.71 2.61 6.83
C ARG A 63 -30.25 3.91 7.41
N THR A 64 -29.52 5.02 7.26
CA THR A 64 -29.93 6.35 7.72
C THR A 64 -31.22 6.82 7.06
N GLU A 65 -31.32 6.69 5.73
CA GLU A 65 -32.50 7.09 4.94
C GLU A 65 -33.75 6.29 5.34
N LEU A 66 -33.62 4.98 5.52
CA LEU A 66 -34.75 4.16 5.97
C LEU A 66 -35.21 4.58 7.38
N TRP A 67 -34.27 4.76 8.30
CA TRP A 67 -34.62 4.80 9.71
C TRP A 67 -34.87 6.21 10.25
N LEU A 68 -34.12 7.21 9.80
CA LEU A 68 -34.29 8.61 10.20
C LEU A 68 -35.20 9.37 9.26
N GLU A 69 -34.98 9.23 7.96
CA GLU A 69 -35.73 9.98 6.96
C GLU A 69 -37.04 9.28 6.58
N LYS A 70 -37.24 8.04 7.05
CA LYS A 70 -38.40 7.18 6.72
C LYS A 70 -38.60 7.06 5.20
N ASN A 71 -37.49 7.05 4.46
CA ASN A 71 -37.47 7.12 3.00
C ASN A 71 -36.93 5.81 2.41
N SER A 72 -37.86 4.87 2.15
CA SER A 72 -37.51 3.57 1.58
C SER A 72 -37.02 3.65 0.13
N GLU A 73 -37.47 4.65 -0.63
CA GLU A 73 -37.05 4.83 -2.03
C GLU A 73 -35.60 5.30 -2.11
N ALA A 74 -35.22 6.30 -1.29
CA ALA A 74 -33.84 6.72 -1.16
C ALA A 74 -32.94 5.58 -0.67
N ALA A 75 -33.40 4.81 0.33
CA ALA A 75 -32.67 3.65 0.83
C ALA A 75 -32.43 2.59 -0.27
N LEU A 76 -33.41 2.33 -1.15
CA LEU A 76 -33.24 1.44 -2.30
C LEU A 76 -32.22 1.98 -3.30
N GLN A 77 -32.23 3.28 -3.58
CA GLN A 77 -31.23 3.91 -4.45
C GLN A 77 -29.81 3.77 -3.87
N SER A 78 -29.65 4.02 -2.57
CA SER A 78 -28.37 3.84 -1.88
C SER A 78 -27.89 2.37 -1.91
N LEU A 79 -28.79 1.38 -1.87
CA LEU A 79 -28.43 -0.04 -2.05
C LEU A 79 -27.97 -0.36 -3.48
N GLU A 80 -28.59 0.22 -4.51
CA GLU A 80 -28.12 0.07 -5.90
C GLU A 80 -26.72 0.68 -6.09
N ASP A 81 -26.47 1.84 -5.49
CA ASP A 81 -25.15 2.47 -5.52
C ASP A 81 -24.12 1.63 -4.75
N ALA A 82 -24.52 1.00 -3.63
CA ALA A 82 -23.67 0.04 -2.91
C ALA A 82 -23.31 -1.16 -3.79
N LYS A 83 -24.29 -1.80 -4.47
CA LYS A 83 -24.04 -2.90 -5.41
C LYS A 83 -23.09 -2.51 -6.53
N THR A 84 -23.26 -1.31 -7.09
CA THR A 84 -22.39 -0.79 -8.15
C THR A 84 -20.95 -0.66 -7.68
N ASN A 85 -20.72 -0.15 -6.46
CA ASN A 85 -19.38 -0.05 -5.90
C ASN A 85 -18.81 -1.43 -5.52
N LEU A 86 -19.63 -2.37 -5.04
CA LEU A 86 -19.20 -3.75 -4.81
C LEU A 86 -18.77 -4.45 -6.12
N ARG A 87 -19.43 -4.21 -7.24
CA ARG A 87 -18.99 -4.74 -8.56
C ARG A 87 -17.64 -4.18 -8.98
N LYS A 88 -17.40 -2.87 -8.75
CA LYS A 88 -16.09 -2.24 -9.00
C LYS A 88 -15.00 -2.83 -8.11
N ALA A 89 -15.30 -3.02 -6.82
CA ALA A 89 -14.38 -3.68 -5.89
C ALA A 89 -14.08 -5.11 -6.33
N TYR A 90 -15.09 -5.89 -6.73
CA TYR A 90 -14.93 -7.27 -7.18
C TYR A 90 -13.94 -7.40 -8.34
N GLY A 91 -14.01 -6.49 -9.33
CA GLY A 91 -13.14 -6.52 -10.51
C GLY A 91 -11.65 -6.29 -10.20
N THR A 92 -11.32 -5.70 -9.05
CA THR A 92 -9.94 -5.34 -8.66
C THR A 92 -9.46 -6.06 -7.40
N ALA A 93 -10.35 -6.73 -6.68
CA ALA A 93 -10.06 -7.46 -5.46
C ALA A 93 -9.35 -8.80 -5.72
N ASP A 94 -8.62 -9.28 -4.70
CA ASP A 94 -8.09 -10.64 -4.61
C ASP A 94 -9.22 -11.68 -4.43
N THR A 95 -8.85 -12.96 -4.51
CA THR A 95 -9.80 -14.09 -4.44
C THR A 95 -10.58 -14.16 -3.11
N VAL A 96 -9.94 -13.85 -1.99
CA VAL A 96 -10.58 -13.91 -0.66
C VAL A 96 -11.57 -12.76 -0.52
N THR A 97 -11.17 -11.55 -0.89
CA THR A 97 -12.02 -10.36 -0.87
C THR A 97 -13.20 -10.50 -1.84
N ARG A 98 -13.01 -11.09 -3.02
CA ARG A 98 -14.11 -11.39 -3.97
C ARG A 98 -15.20 -12.28 -3.37
N ARG A 99 -14.84 -13.32 -2.59
CA ARG A 99 -15.84 -14.17 -1.93
C ARG A 99 -16.67 -13.40 -0.92
N ARG A 100 -16.03 -12.53 -0.12
CA ARG A 100 -16.73 -11.65 0.84
C ARG A 100 -17.66 -10.65 0.13
N ILE A 101 -17.21 -10.10 -1.00
CA ILE A 101 -18.03 -9.20 -1.82
C ILE A 101 -19.25 -9.93 -2.38
N ALA A 102 -19.09 -11.18 -2.87
CA ALA A 102 -20.22 -11.96 -3.38
C ALA A 102 -21.27 -12.25 -2.29
N ASP A 103 -20.84 -12.57 -1.08
CA ASP A 103 -21.73 -12.73 0.08
C ASP A 103 -22.50 -11.43 0.41
N LEU A 104 -21.83 -10.27 0.40
CA LEU A 104 -22.48 -8.96 0.56
C LEU A 104 -23.51 -8.68 -0.53
N GLN A 105 -23.18 -8.99 -1.79
CA GLN A 105 -24.10 -8.77 -2.92
C GLN A 105 -25.37 -9.62 -2.79
N GLU A 106 -25.26 -10.86 -2.28
CA GLU A 106 -26.43 -11.71 -2.05
C GLU A 106 -27.30 -11.16 -0.92
N GLN A 107 -26.68 -10.72 0.18
CA GLN A 107 -27.41 -10.15 1.31
C GLN A 107 -28.10 -8.82 0.96
N ILE A 108 -27.55 -8.02 0.03
CA ILE A 108 -28.25 -6.83 -0.46
C ILE A 108 -29.57 -7.20 -1.15
N LYS A 109 -29.64 -8.30 -1.91
CA LYS A 109 -30.89 -8.74 -2.55
C LYS A 109 -31.98 -9.07 -1.52
N SER A 110 -31.57 -9.69 -0.40
CA SER A 110 -32.47 -9.93 0.74
C SER A 110 -33.00 -8.60 1.29
N ALA A 111 -32.11 -7.64 1.57
CA ALA A 111 -32.49 -6.35 2.14
C ALA A 111 -33.39 -5.53 1.21
N GLU A 112 -33.15 -5.57 -0.11
CA GLU A 112 -34.02 -4.96 -1.12
C GLU A 112 -35.43 -5.56 -1.10
N THR A 113 -35.51 -6.88 -0.96
CA THR A 113 -36.80 -7.59 -0.86
C THR A 113 -37.53 -7.19 0.42
N ALA A 114 -36.82 -7.14 1.55
CA ALA A 114 -37.38 -6.70 2.83
C ALA A 114 -37.87 -5.24 2.77
N LEU A 115 -37.13 -4.33 2.14
CA LEU A 115 -37.53 -2.94 1.91
C LEU A 115 -38.79 -2.83 1.04
N ARG A 116 -38.81 -3.52 -0.11
CA ARG A 116 -39.95 -3.48 -1.05
C ARG A 116 -41.22 -4.06 -0.44
N THR A 117 -41.09 -5.06 0.40
CA THR A 117 -42.21 -5.71 1.10
C THR A 117 -42.59 -5.01 2.41
N LYS A 118 -41.90 -3.91 2.78
CA LYS A 118 -42.08 -3.20 4.05
C LYS A 118 -42.00 -4.12 5.27
N SER A 119 -41.11 -5.11 5.20
CA SER A 119 -40.86 -6.07 6.26
C SER A 119 -40.11 -5.42 7.43
N ASP A 120 -40.47 -5.78 8.66
CA ASP A 120 -39.75 -5.37 9.88
C ASP A 120 -38.27 -5.84 9.88
N LYS A 121 -37.92 -6.78 9.00
CA LYS A 121 -36.55 -7.26 8.80
C LYS A 121 -35.65 -6.28 8.03
N ALA A 122 -36.20 -5.25 7.37
CA ALA A 122 -35.42 -4.33 6.57
C ALA A 122 -34.33 -3.59 7.38
N TYR A 123 -34.67 -3.12 8.58
CA TYR A 123 -33.71 -2.43 9.46
C TYR A 123 -32.57 -3.33 9.98
N PRO A 124 -32.83 -4.52 10.58
CA PRO A 124 -31.76 -5.40 11.02
C PRO A 124 -30.91 -5.93 9.84
N GLU A 125 -31.48 -6.15 8.66
CA GLU A 125 -30.72 -6.55 7.47
C GLU A 125 -29.77 -5.44 6.98
N LEU A 126 -30.22 -4.18 6.92
CA LEU A 126 -29.37 -3.04 6.59
C LEU A 126 -28.25 -2.81 7.63
N THR A 127 -28.54 -3.04 8.90
CA THR A 127 -27.54 -2.94 9.99
C THR A 127 -26.45 -4.00 9.81
N ASN A 128 -26.85 -5.26 9.64
CA ASN A 128 -25.92 -6.36 9.39
C ASN A 128 -25.08 -6.15 8.12
N LEU A 129 -25.68 -5.60 7.06
CA LEU A 129 -24.96 -5.25 5.83
C LEU A 129 -23.89 -4.19 6.07
N ALA A 130 -24.20 -3.13 6.82
CA ALA A 130 -23.23 -2.10 7.15
C ALA A 130 -22.04 -2.69 7.94
N ASP A 131 -22.32 -3.50 8.97
CA ASP A 131 -21.29 -4.13 9.81
C ASP A 131 -20.40 -5.12 9.02
N LYS A 132 -21.01 -5.95 8.18
CA LYS A 132 -20.27 -6.88 7.32
C LYS A 132 -19.45 -6.17 6.25
N SER A 133 -19.94 -5.05 5.72
CA SER A 133 -19.18 -4.24 4.76
C SER A 133 -17.94 -3.63 5.40
N GLU A 134 -18.04 -3.18 6.65
CA GLU A 134 -16.92 -2.71 7.43
C GLU A 134 -15.92 -3.83 7.73
N SER A 135 -16.39 -5.01 8.15
CA SER A 135 -15.52 -6.17 8.34
C SER A 135 -14.78 -6.59 7.06
N THR A 136 -15.48 -6.55 5.92
CA THR A 136 -14.89 -6.87 4.60
C THR A 136 -13.82 -5.86 4.20
N LEU A 137 -14.08 -4.57 4.41
CA LEU A 137 -13.11 -3.51 4.16
C LEU A 137 -11.88 -3.64 5.07
N ASN A 138 -12.07 -3.87 6.37
CA ASN A 138 -10.99 -4.05 7.33
C ASN A 138 -10.10 -5.26 6.98
N ALA A 139 -10.69 -6.35 6.51
CA ALA A 139 -9.94 -7.50 6.01
C ALA A 139 -9.09 -7.14 4.77
N ALA A 140 -9.67 -6.42 3.80
CA ALA A 140 -8.96 -5.95 2.62
C ALA A 140 -7.83 -4.94 2.97
N ILE A 141 -8.01 -4.14 4.04
CA ILE A 141 -6.98 -3.24 4.56
C ILE A 141 -5.82 -4.00 5.17
N ALA A 142 -6.10 -4.99 6.02
CA ALA A 142 -5.07 -5.81 6.66
C ALA A 142 -4.21 -6.56 5.62
N GLU A 143 -4.84 -7.06 4.56
CA GLU A 143 -4.12 -7.72 3.46
C GLU A 143 -3.20 -6.74 2.72
N THR A 144 -3.69 -5.55 2.34
CA THR A 144 -2.87 -4.53 1.68
C THR A 144 -1.76 -4.00 2.57
N GLN A 145 -1.98 -3.86 3.89
CA GLN A 145 -0.92 -3.46 4.83
C GLN A 145 0.20 -4.49 4.89
N THR A 146 -0.15 -5.78 4.81
CA THR A 146 0.82 -6.88 4.72
C THR A 146 1.65 -6.75 3.44
N LYS A 147 1.00 -6.51 2.30
CA LYS A 147 1.67 -6.28 1.00
C LYS A 147 2.55 -5.02 0.99
N ALA A 148 2.06 -3.91 1.54
CA ALA A 148 2.82 -2.65 1.66
C ALA A 148 4.04 -2.79 2.58
N THR A 149 3.95 -3.61 3.64
CA THR A 149 5.10 -3.92 4.50
C THR A 149 6.17 -4.69 3.74
N ALA A 150 5.78 -5.64 2.88
CA ALA A 150 6.72 -6.34 2.00
C ALA A 150 7.40 -5.37 1.01
N LEU A 151 6.63 -4.46 0.40
CA LEU A 151 7.15 -3.42 -0.50
C LEU A 151 8.12 -2.44 0.19
N LYS A 152 7.81 -2.04 1.43
CA LYS A 152 8.67 -1.19 2.25
C LYS A 152 9.99 -1.89 2.57
N LYS A 153 9.91 -3.16 2.99
CA LYS A 153 11.08 -4.01 3.23
C LYS A 153 11.97 -4.10 1.99
N GLU A 154 11.35 -4.35 0.83
CA GLU A 154 12.06 -4.38 -0.45
C GLU A 154 12.77 -3.05 -0.73
N THR A 155 12.06 -1.94 -0.61
CA THR A 155 12.66 -0.61 -0.84
C THR A 155 13.83 -0.33 0.11
N SER A 156 13.69 -0.66 1.40
CA SER A 156 14.76 -0.52 2.40
C SER A 156 15.98 -1.38 2.07
N THR A 157 15.78 -2.66 1.72
CA THR A 157 16.87 -3.56 1.32
C THR A 157 17.68 -2.99 0.16
N ARG A 158 16.99 -2.39 -0.82
CA ARG A 158 17.67 -1.83 -1.98
C ARG A 158 18.46 -0.58 -1.68
N ILE A 159 17.90 0.35 -0.90
CA ILE A 159 18.62 1.56 -0.47
C ILE A 159 19.90 1.17 0.23
N ALA A 160 19.82 0.21 1.15
CA ALA A 160 20.97 -0.32 1.86
C ALA A 160 21.98 -0.98 0.90
N LEU A 161 21.56 -1.76 -0.11
CA LEU A 161 22.46 -2.28 -1.15
C LEU A 161 23.14 -1.18 -1.98
N VAL A 162 22.44 -0.08 -2.31
CA VAL A 162 23.02 1.07 -3.02
C VAL A 162 24.08 1.74 -2.15
N GLN A 163 23.81 1.91 -0.86
CA GLN A 163 24.75 2.48 0.11
C GLN A 163 25.97 1.58 0.30
N ALA A 164 25.78 0.26 0.39
CA ALA A 164 26.86 -0.73 0.46
C ALA A 164 27.77 -0.64 -0.77
N ARG A 165 27.20 -0.55 -1.97
CA ARG A 165 27.97 -0.38 -3.21
C ARG A 165 28.74 0.94 -3.21
N ALA A 166 28.10 2.04 -2.79
CA ALA A 166 28.76 3.34 -2.70
C ALA A 166 29.97 3.28 -1.75
N ALA A 167 29.83 2.61 -0.60
CA ALA A 167 30.92 2.39 0.35
C ALA A 167 32.04 1.49 -0.22
N ALA A 168 31.70 0.40 -0.92
CA ALA A 168 32.69 -0.43 -1.62
C ALA A 168 33.46 0.35 -2.71
N LEU A 169 32.78 1.25 -3.44
CA LEU A 169 33.41 2.15 -4.41
C LEU A 169 34.35 3.16 -3.73
N LYS A 170 33.97 3.73 -2.57
CA LYS A 170 34.86 4.58 -1.77
C LYS A 170 36.11 3.81 -1.35
N ALA A 171 35.97 2.55 -0.93
CA ALA A 171 37.10 1.71 -0.55
C ALA A 171 38.06 1.48 -1.73
N ARG A 172 37.50 1.22 -2.92
CA ARG A 172 38.30 1.08 -4.15
C ARG A 172 39.07 2.38 -4.48
N ILE A 173 38.41 3.54 -4.42
CA ILE A 173 39.05 4.85 -4.62
C ILE A 173 40.19 5.05 -3.61
N ALA A 174 39.97 4.71 -2.34
CA ALA A 174 40.99 4.81 -1.31
C ALA A 174 42.22 3.92 -1.58
N LEU A 175 42.02 2.70 -2.12
CA LEU A 175 43.11 1.77 -2.45
C LEU A 175 43.84 2.13 -3.76
N GLU A 176 43.12 2.59 -4.78
CA GLU A 176 43.65 2.80 -6.13
C GLU A 176 44.21 4.21 -6.36
N ILE A 177 43.53 5.22 -5.81
CA ILE A 177 43.82 6.64 -6.08
C ILE A 177 44.49 7.27 -4.86
N GLU A 178 43.85 7.18 -3.70
CA GLU A 178 44.36 7.86 -2.49
C GLU A 178 45.49 7.08 -1.81
N GLN A 179 45.67 5.81 -2.17
CA GLN A 179 46.66 4.88 -1.60
C GLN A 179 46.63 4.86 -0.06
N SER A 180 45.43 4.91 0.53
CA SER A 180 45.21 4.91 1.98
C SER A 180 44.46 3.65 2.43
N PRO A 181 45.18 2.65 2.97
CA PRO A 181 44.59 1.45 3.55
C PRO A 181 43.61 1.75 4.68
N GLU A 182 43.86 2.77 5.50
CA GLU A 182 43.02 3.13 6.63
C GLU A 182 41.65 3.65 6.17
N LYS A 183 41.62 4.50 5.12
CA LYS A 183 40.37 4.97 4.53
C LYS A 183 39.61 3.84 3.85
N ALA A 184 40.33 2.91 3.21
CA ALA A 184 39.73 1.72 2.62
C ALA A 184 39.08 0.82 3.68
N MET A 185 39.74 0.60 4.82
CA MET A 185 39.18 -0.16 5.94
C MET A 185 37.89 0.44 6.48
N ARG A 186 37.83 1.76 6.69
CA ARG A 186 36.61 2.44 7.16
C ARG A 186 35.47 2.32 6.14
N ALA A 187 35.76 2.51 4.85
CA ALA A 187 34.76 2.38 3.81
C ALA A 187 34.25 0.93 3.64
N LEU A 188 35.09 -0.08 3.87
CA LEU A 188 34.67 -1.48 3.90
C LEU A 188 33.84 -1.82 5.14
N GLU A 189 34.09 -1.16 6.27
CA GLU A 189 33.26 -1.26 7.47
C GLU A 189 31.86 -0.65 7.25
N GLU A 190 31.79 0.55 6.65
CA GLU A 190 30.52 1.14 6.17
C GLU A 190 29.77 0.17 5.22
N ALA A 191 30.48 -0.47 4.29
CA ALA A 191 29.87 -1.44 3.37
C ALA A 191 29.27 -2.65 4.10
N GLN A 192 29.96 -3.18 5.12
CA GLN A 192 29.45 -4.27 5.95
C GLN A 192 28.18 -3.86 6.72
N GLU A 193 28.16 -2.67 7.31
CA GLU A 193 26.99 -2.16 8.05
C GLU A 193 25.76 -2.05 7.13
N TYR A 194 25.93 -1.49 5.94
CA TYR A 194 24.83 -1.38 4.96
C TYR A 194 24.37 -2.75 4.43
N LEU A 195 25.28 -3.72 4.27
CA LEU A 195 24.90 -5.08 3.88
C LEU A 195 24.11 -5.79 4.99
N ALA A 196 24.46 -5.56 6.26
CA ALA A 196 23.68 -6.07 7.39
C ALA A 196 22.27 -5.46 7.46
N GLU A 197 22.14 -4.16 7.21
CA GLU A 197 20.83 -3.49 7.10
C GLU A 197 20.00 -4.04 5.92
N ALA A 198 20.66 -4.26 4.78
CA ALA A 198 20.03 -4.87 3.62
C ALA A 198 19.51 -6.28 3.95
N LYS A 199 20.30 -7.10 4.63
CA LYS A 199 19.94 -8.46 5.03
C LYS A 199 18.78 -8.50 6.03
N ALA A 200 18.77 -7.59 7.01
CA ALA A 200 17.72 -7.51 8.02
C ALA A 200 16.34 -7.17 7.44
N SER A 201 16.32 -6.40 6.34
CA SER A 201 15.10 -6.01 5.64
C SER A 201 14.72 -6.96 4.50
N ALA A 202 15.64 -7.83 4.07
CA ALA A 202 15.48 -8.68 2.90
C ALA A 202 14.44 -9.80 3.06
N SER A 203 13.90 -10.24 1.92
CA SER A 203 13.17 -11.51 1.84
C SER A 203 14.11 -12.69 2.12
N LYS A 204 13.56 -13.83 2.56
CA LYS A 204 14.35 -15.05 2.83
C LYS A 204 15.23 -15.47 1.64
N ARG A 205 14.72 -15.34 0.41
CA ARG A 205 15.44 -15.70 -0.83
C ARG A 205 16.58 -14.73 -1.15
N THR A 206 16.46 -13.45 -0.79
CA THR A 206 17.50 -12.44 -1.04
C THR A 206 18.56 -12.42 0.08
N ALA A 207 18.17 -12.79 1.31
CA ALA A 207 19.04 -12.77 2.46
C ALA A 207 20.30 -13.65 2.29
N GLU A 208 20.21 -14.74 1.53
CA GLU A 208 21.34 -15.64 1.23
C GLU A 208 22.39 -14.96 0.34
N GLY A 209 21.97 -14.28 -0.74
CA GLY A 209 22.88 -13.52 -1.60
C GLY A 209 23.53 -12.34 -0.88
N ILE A 210 22.78 -11.66 -0.01
CA ILE A 210 23.33 -10.56 0.80
C ILE A 210 24.30 -11.08 1.87
N ALA A 211 24.05 -12.26 2.45
CA ALA A 211 24.99 -12.89 3.37
C ALA A 211 26.32 -13.21 2.70
N GLN A 212 26.31 -13.60 1.41
CA GLN A 212 27.55 -13.78 0.66
C GLN A 212 28.29 -12.45 0.46
N LEU A 213 27.59 -11.35 0.18
CA LEU A 213 28.20 -10.02 0.09
C LEU A 213 28.81 -9.56 1.41
N GLU A 214 28.19 -9.86 2.55
CA GLU A 214 28.76 -9.57 3.88
C GLU A 214 30.10 -10.30 4.08
N LEU A 215 30.18 -11.57 3.67
CA LEU A 215 31.40 -12.37 3.70
C LEU A 215 32.47 -11.80 2.74
N ASP A 216 32.08 -11.39 1.53
CA ASP A 216 32.97 -10.78 0.56
C ASP A 216 33.54 -9.45 1.09
N ALA A 217 32.70 -8.63 1.75
CA ALA A 217 33.12 -7.39 2.39
C ALA A 217 34.08 -7.63 3.56
N GLN A 218 33.83 -8.67 4.37
CA GLN A 218 34.75 -9.09 5.43
C GLN A 218 36.09 -9.56 4.86
N ALA A 219 36.05 -10.36 3.79
CA ALA A 219 37.24 -10.87 3.12
C ALA A 219 38.06 -9.76 2.47
N ALA A 220 37.41 -8.73 1.91
CA ALA A 220 38.07 -7.53 1.39
C ALA A 220 38.72 -6.73 2.52
N LYS A 221 38.04 -6.54 3.65
CA LYS A 221 38.57 -5.84 4.83
C LYS A 221 39.82 -6.53 5.38
N GLN A 222 39.80 -7.86 5.49
CA GLN A 222 40.97 -8.65 5.89
C GLN A 222 42.13 -8.51 4.90
N ALA A 223 41.85 -8.53 3.59
CA ALA A 223 42.89 -8.40 2.58
C ALA A 223 43.62 -7.04 2.61
N VAL A 224 42.99 -5.97 3.11
CA VAL A 224 43.68 -4.67 3.34
C VAL A 224 44.87 -4.86 4.29
N THR A 225 44.75 -5.71 5.30
CA THR A 225 45.83 -6.01 6.26
C THR A 225 46.90 -6.95 5.70
N GLU A 226 46.54 -7.81 4.73
CA GLU A 226 47.45 -8.76 4.09
C GLU A 226 48.28 -8.14 2.95
N GLY A 227 47.75 -7.09 2.30
CA GLY A 227 48.46 -6.38 1.23
C GLY A 227 47.53 -5.72 0.21
N VAL A 228 47.90 -4.52 -0.22
CA VAL A 228 47.11 -3.65 -1.11
C VAL A 228 46.70 -4.32 -2.43
N GLY A 229 47.54 -5.19 -3.00
CA GLY A 229 47.22 -5.92 -4.25
C GLY A 229 46.00 -6.83 -4.10
N LYS A 230 45.99 -7.70 -3.10
CA LYS A 230 44.84 -8.59 -2.80
C LYS A 230 43.59 -7.80 -2.41
N ALA A 231 43.78 -6.69 -1.69
CA ALA A 231 42.68 -5.82 -1.27
C ALA A 231 41.94 -5.21 -2.46
N LYS A 232 42.67 -4.80 -3.50
CA LYS A 232 42.09 -4.26 -4.74
C LYS A 232 41.21 -5.29 -5.44
N ASP A 233 41.71 -6.51 -5.62
CA ASP A 233 40.96 -7.58 -6.30
C ASP A 233 39.64 -7.91 -5.57
N LYS A 234 39.71 -8.10 -4.25
CA LYS A 234 38.52 -8.41 -3.45
C LYS A 234 37.54 -7.24 -3.34
N THR A 235 38.04 -6.01 -3.24
CA THR A 235 37.17 -4.82 -3.22
C THR A 235 36.49 -4.63 -4.58
N ASN A 236 37.18 -4.91 -5.68
CA ASN A 236 36.58 -4.85 -7.01
C ASN A 236 35.52 -5.95 -7.21
N ALA A 237 35.78 -7.18 -6.74
CA ALA A 237 34.79 -8.24 -6.73
C ALA A 237 33.55 -7.86 -5.92
N LEU A 238 33.72 -7.28 -4.73
CA LEU A 238 32.61 -6.78 -3.90
C LEU A 238 31.76 -5.73 -4.62
N VAL A 239 32.39 -4.77 -5.30
CA VAL A 239 31.68 -3.75 -6.09
C VAL A 239 30.87 -4.39 -7.21
N VAL A 240 31.44 -5.37 -7.92
CA VAL A 240 30.77 -6.09 -9.02
C VAL A 240 29.61 -6.93 -8.48
N HIS A 241 29.84 -7.77 -7.47
CA HIS A 241 28.80 -8.63 -6.90
C HIS A 241 27.66 -7.81 -6.26
N THR A 242 27.97 -6.67 -5.62
CA THR A 242 26.92 -5.79 -5.06
C THR A 242 26.11 -5.11 -6.18
N GLU A 243 26.73 -4.75 -7.30
CA GLU A 243 26.03 -4.23 -8.49
C GLU A 243 25.16 -5.31 -9.14
N GLU A 244 25.65 -6.54 -9.28
CA GLU A 244 24.88 -7.68 -9.77
C GLU A 244 23.65 -7.93 -8.89
N GLN A 245 23.83 -7.90 -7.56
CA GLN A 245 22.74 -8.02 -6.60
C GLN A 245 21.75 -6.85 -6.72
N LEU A 246 22.21 -5.62 -6.93
CA LEU A 246 21.37 -4.43 -7.14
C LEU A 246 20.58 -4.48 -8.44
N GLN A 247 21.18 -5.01 -9.50
CA GLN A 247 20.54 -5.21 -10.80
C GLN A 247 19.47 -6.30 -10.71
N ALA A 248 19.75 -7.38 -9.99
CA ALA A 248 18.75 -8.39 -9.63
C ALA A 248 17.59 -7.76 -8.80
N TYR A 249 17.87 -6.75 -7.98
CA TYR A 249 16.87 -6.14 -7.09
C TYR A 249 15.96 -5.06 -7.74
N GLY A 250 16.22 -4.61 -8.97
CA GLY A 250 15.32 -3.78 -9.81
C GLY A 250 15.07 -2.30 -9.39
N LYS A 251 14.81 -1.39 -10.35
CA LYS A 251 14.63 0.09 -10.15
C LYS A 251 13.38 0.51 -9.34
N GLN A 252 13.57 1.50 -8.45
CA GLN A 252 12.81 1.95 -7.26
C GLN A 252 11.28 1.89 -7.37
N VAL A 253 10.59 1.47 -6.29
CA VAL A 253 9.12 1.63 -6.19
C VAL A 253 8.87 3.02 -5.64
N SER A 254 8.64 3.97 -6.53
CA SER A 254 8.04 5.25 -6.16
C SER A 254 6.54 5.03 -6.02
N GLU A 255 5.98 5.43 -4.89
CA GLU A 255 4.52 5.45 -4.74
C GLU A 255 3.89 6.27 -5.87
N SER A 256 3.04 5.66 -6.69
CA SER A 256 2.42 6.34 -7.83
C SER A 256 1.47 7.45 -7.36
N GLU A 257 1.36 8.52 -8.16
CA GLU A 257 0.42 9.63 -7.90
C GLU A 257 -1.03 9.11 -7.77
N GLU A 258 -1.39 8.11 -8.58
CA GLU A 258 -2.69 7.43 -8.49
C GLU A 258 -2.91 6.81 -7.10
N ALA A 259 -1.88 6.18 -6.52
CA ALA A 259 -2.02 5.56 -5.22
C ALA A 259 -2.12 6.57 -4.07
N VAL A 260 -1.39 7.68 -4.17
CA VAL A 260 -1.54 8.82 -3.25
C VAL A 260 -2.98 9.36 -3.30
N LEU A 261 -3.52 9.54 -4.51
CA LEU A 261 -4.90 9.99 -4.70
C LEU A 261 -5.93 8.99 -4.13
N LEU A 262 -5.72 7.69 -4.34
CA LEU A 262 -6.60 6.65 -3.80
C LEU A 262 -6.60 6.65 -2.26
N ARG A 263 -5.45 6.80 -1.61
CA ARG A 263 -5.37 6.91 -0.14
C ARG A 263 -6.07 8.16 0.39
N LYS A 264 -5.96 9.30 -0.30
CA LYS A 264 -6.70 10.51 0.04
C LYS A 264 -8.21 10.25 0.00
N ARG A 265 -8.71 9.67 -1.11
CA ARG A 265 -10.13 9.33 -1.27
C ARG A 265 -10.62 8.36 -0.21
N TYR A 266 -9.82 7.34 0.11
CA TYR A 266 -10.12 6.40 1.19
C TYR A 266 -10.28 7.11 2.53
N THR A 267 -9.35 8.00 2.88
CA THR A 267 -9.37 8.74 4.15
C THR A 267 -10.62 9.62 4.30
N GLU A 268 -11.02 10.30 3.22
CA GLU A 268 -12.24 11.12 3.20
C GLU A 268 -13.52 10.27 3.29
N LEU A 269 -13.52 9.07 2.71
CA LEU A 269 -14.64 8.12 2.81
C LEU A 269 -14.81 7.54 4.22
N GLU A 270 -13.71 7.21 4.91
CA GLU A 270 -13.78 6.76 6.31
C GLU A 270 -14.26 7.87 7.24
N ALA A 271 -13.82 9.11 7.02
CA ALA A 271 -14.35 10.26 7.76
C ALA A 271 -15.87 10.39 7.58
N ARG A 272 -16.37 10.25 6.34
CA ARG A 272 -17.82 10.28 6.06
C ARG A 272 -18.56 9.10 6.69
N ALA A 273 -17.99 7.90 6.69
CA ALA A 273 -18.58 6.74 7.33
C ALA A 273 -18.73 6.95 8.85
N ALA A 274 -17.70 7.48 9.52
CA ALA A 274 -17.74 7.81 10.94
C ALA A 274 -18.80 8.88 11.25
N LEU A 275 -18.97 9.90 10.41
CA LEU A 275 -20.05 10.89 10.56
C LEU A 275 -21.45 10.27 10.42
N LEU A 276 -21.65 9.33 9.49
CA LEU A 276 -22.93 8.63 9.34
C LEU A 276 -23.23 7.75 10.56
N LYS A 277 -22.21 7.08 11.12
CA LYS A 277 -22.33 6.33 12.37
C LYS A 277 -22.68 7.25 13.54
N ALA A 278 -22.04 8.42 13.65
CA ALA A 278 -22.36 9.42 14.67
C ALA A 278 -23.83 9.87 14.57
N GLN A 279 -24.35 10.06 13.35
CA GLN A 279 -25.74 10.44 13.13
C GLN A 279 -26.72 9.33 13.54
N LEU A 280 -26.42 8.10 13.17
CA LEU A 280 -27.19 6.93 13.57
C LEU A 280 -27.19 6.74 15.09
N ALA A 281 -26.04 6.93 15.75
CA ALA A 281 -25.94 6.82 17.20
C ALA A 281 -26.70 7.95 17.92
N ALA A 282 -26.57 9.20 17.46
CA ALA A 282 -27.25 10.35 18.08
C ALA A 282 -28.78 10.32 17.96
N SER A 283 -29.30 9.53 17.03
CA SER A 283 -30.74 9.39 16.77
C SER A 283 -31.32 8.09 17.32
N ALA A 284 -30.47 7.15 17.73
CA ALA A 284 -30.89 5.93 18.40
C ALA A 284 -30.93 6.26 19.88
N GLU A 285 -31.64 5.45 20.66
CA GLU A 285 -31.38 5.36 22.10
C GLU A 285 -29.96 4.81 22.42
N ALA A 286 -29.03 4.83 21.45
CA ALA A 286 -27.61 4.65 21.65
C ALA A 286 -27.06 5.85 22.43
N THR A 287 -26.30 5.54 23.49
CA THR A 287 -25.75 6.52 24.42
C THR A 287 -24.98 7.62 23.69
N LEU A 288 -25.23 8.87 24.05
CA LEU A 288 -24.49 10.08 23.66
C LEU A 288 -22.97 9.84 23.45
N GLU A 289 -22.39 9.01 24.31
CA GLU A 289 -21.00 8.56 24.30
C GLU A 289 -20.57 7.90 22.97
N GLN A 290 -21.41 7.05 22.36
CA GLN A 290 -21.12 6.40 21.08
C GLN A 290 -21.13 7.41 19.94
N ALA A 291 -22.08 8.35 19.93
CA ALA A 291 -22.11 9.42 18.95
C ALA A 291 -20.84 10.30 19.04
N GLN A 292 -20.40 10.62 20.26
CA GLN A 292 -19.15 11.35 20.48
C GLN A 292 -17.91 10.56 20.04
N SER A 293 -17.86 9.26 20.30
CA SER A 293 -16.76 8.40 19.86
C SER A 293 -16.63 8.36 18.33
N TYR A 294 -17.75 8.29 17.61
CA TYR A 294 -17.74 8.33 16.15
C TYR A 294 -17.35 9.72 15.59
N LEU A 295 -17.69 10.81 16.29
CA LEU A 295 -17.19 12.14 15.94
C LEU A 295 -15.67 12.25 16.13
N ASP A 296 -15.11 11.67 17.20
CA ASP A 296 -13.66 11.60 17.42
C ASP A 296 -12.96 10.79 16.32
N GLU A 297 -13.56 9.66 15.91
CA GLU A 297 -13.08 8.86 14.79
C GLU A 297 -13.05 9.68 13.49
N ALA A 298 -14.14 10.39 13.17
CA ALA A 298 -14.20 11.27 11.99
C ALA A 298 -13.13 12.35 12.02
N LYS A 299 -12.90 12.96 13.20
CA LYS A 299 -11.86 13.98 13.40
C LYS A 299 -10.46 13.42 13.14
N ALA A 300 -10.18 12.23 13.66
CA ALA A 300 -8.89 11.55 13.43
C ALA A 300 -8.64 11.28 11.95
N TRP A 301 -9.66 10.86 11.20
CA TRP A 301 -9.56 10.68 9.75
C TRP A 301 -9.27 11.99 9.00
N TYR A 302 -9.93 13.10 9.37
CA TYR A 302 -9.62 14.41 8.77
C TYR A 302 -8.23 14.94 9.15
N ALA A 303 -7.75 14.69 10.37
CA ALA A 303 -6.39 15.04 10.77
C ALA A 303 -5.35 14.26 9.94
N ARG A 304 -5.62 12.98 9.67
CA ARG A 304 -4.79 12.16 8.78
C ARG A 304 -4.78 12.72 7.36
N ALA A 305 -5.94 13.06 6.80
CA ALA A 305 -6.03 13.66 5.47
C ALA A 305 -5.28 15.00 5.39
N GLN A 306 -5.39 15.83 6.43
CA GLN A 306 -4.70 17.11 6.55
C GLN A 306 -3.17 16.95 6.50
N SER A 307 -2.61 15.94 7.19
CA SER A 307 -1.16 15.69 7.20
C SER A 307 -0.57 15.34 5.83
N GLN A 308 -1.43 14.95 4.89
CA GLN A 308 -1.07 14.51 3.53
C GLN A 308 -1.49 15.52 2.46
N ALA A 309 -2.06 16.66 2.85
CA ALA A 309 -2.68 17.63 1.95
C ALA A 309 -1.75 18.78 1.57
N LYS A 310 -1.89 19.28 0.34
CA LYS A 310 -1.39 20.61 -0.05
C LYS A 310 -2.13 21.70 0.74
N GLU A 311 -1.53 22.88 0.83
CA GLU A 311 -1.94 23.92 1.79
C GLU A 311 -3.39 24.41 1.65
N THR A 312 -3.91 24.48 0.43
CA THR A 312 -5.33 24.86 0.17
C THR A 312 -6.32 23.83 0.71
N ALA A 313 -6.05 22.53 0.52
CA ALA A 313 -6.87 21.45 1.07
C ALA A 313 -6.72 21.32 2.59
N ARG A 314 -5.57 21.73 3.15
CA ARG A 314 -5.29 21.70 4.58
C ARG A 314 -6.25 22.58 5.39
N LEU A 315 -6.57 23.77 4.88
CA LEU A 315 -7.52 24.71 5.51
C LEU A 315 -8.93 24.12 5.57
N GLU A 316 -9.37 23.43 4.50
CA GLU A 316 -10.67 22.78 4.47
C GLU A 316 -10.78 21.63 5.47
N PHE A 317 -9.71 20.84 5.65
CA PHE A 317 -9.69 19.80 6.69
C PHE A 317 -9.70 20.38 8.11
N GLN A 318 -9.05 21.52 8.35
CA GLN A 318 -9.15 22.23 9.62
C GLN A 318 -10.57 22.72 9.89
N LYS A 319 -11.25 23.28 8.88
CA LYS A 319 -12.66 23.69 8.99
C LYS A 319 -13.55 22.51 9.36
N MET A 320 -13.35 21.35 8.73
CA MET A 320 -14.12 20.13 9.06
C MET A 320 -13.86 19.67 10.50
N GLN A 321 -12.60 19.64 10.95
CA GLN A 321 -12.27 19.29 12.34
C GLN A 321 -12.90 20.25 13.35
N LYS A 322 -12.88 21.56 13.07
CA LYS A 322 -13.54 22.55 13.94
C LYS A 322 -15.06 22.33 14.00
N ARG A 323 -15.71 22.11 12.85
CA ARG A 323 -17.16 21.83 12.82
C ARG A 323 -17.53 20.54 13.56
N ILE A 324 -16.64 19.54 13.57
CA ILE A 324 -16.80 18.33 14.40
C ILE A 324 -16.79 18.69 15.89
N ASP A 325 -15.82 19.50 16.34
CA ASP A 325 -15.75 19.96 17.73
C ASP A 325 -17.01 20.73 18.13
N ASP A 326 -17.43 21.69 17.30
CA ASP A 326 -18.66 22.48 17.52
C ASP A 326 -19.92 21.61 17.57
N THR A 327 -19.94 20.47 16.86
CA THR A 327 -21.05 19.50 16.87
C THR A 327 -20.99 18.62 18.11
N LYS A 328 -19.80 18.25 18.58
CA LYS A 328 -19.59 17.46 19.80
C LYS A 328 -20.05 18.23 21.04
N ASP A 329 -19.73 19.51 21.10
CA ASP A 329 -20.15 20.38 22.21
C ASP A 329 -21.67 20.57 22.23
N ALA A 330 -22.27 20.83 21.06
CA ALA A 330 -23.73 20.90 20.90
C ALA A 330 -24.45 19.60 21.32
N LEU A 331 -23.87 18.43 21.03
CA LEU A 331 -24.40 17.15 21.49
C LEU A 331 -24.33 17.01 23.02
N LYS A 332 -23.19 17.35 23.64
CA LYS A 332 -23.02 17.30 25.11
C LYS A 332 -24.03 18.17 25.84
N GLU A 333 -24.31 19.35 25.29
CA GLU A 333 -25.24 20.32 25.84
C GLU A 333 -26.72 19.95 25.58
N GLY A 334 -26.98 18.85 24.86
CA GLY A 334 -28.33 18.41 24.52
C GLY A 334 -29.06 19.41 23.62
N GLU A 335 -28.31 20.21 22.85
CA GLU A 335 -28.91 21.28 22.06
C GLU A 335 -29.80 20.68 20.97
N LYS A 336 -31.01 21.24 20.80
CA LYS A 336 -31.92 20.87 19.69
C LYS A 336 -31.28 21.02 18.31
N GLN A 337 -30.25 21.85 18.18
CA GLN A 337 -29.52 22.10 16.94
C GLN A 337 -28.42 21.07 16.62
N ALA A 338 -28.07 20.16 17.54
CA ALA A 338 -27.00 19.19 17.33
C ALA A 338 -27.25 18.29 16.10
N GLY A 339 -28.50 17.83 15.91
CA GLY A 339 -28.89 17.04 14.74
C GLY A 339 -28.77 17.82 13.41
N LYS A 340 -29.05 19.12 13.43
CA LYS A 340 -28.89 20.00 12.27
C LYS A 340 -27.41 20.20 11.93
N LYS A 341 -26.58 20.52 12.92
CA LYS A 341 -25.12 20.66 12.76
C LYS A 341 -24.49 19.39 12.18
N LEU A 342 -24.91 18.22 12.66
CA LEU A 342 -24.43 16.94 12.15
C LEU A 342 -24.87 16.66 10.71
N SER A 343 -26.11 17.02 10.36
CA SER A 343 -26.62 16.91 8.98
C SER A 343 -25.88 17.84 8.02
N ASP A 344 -25.59 19.07 8.43
CA ASP A 344 -24.83 20.04 7.63
C ASP A 344 -23.37 19.58 7.44
N LEU A 345 -22.78 19.00 8.50
CA LEU A 345 -21.44 18.40 8.45
C LEU A 345 -21.37 17.24 7.45
N LEU A 346 -22.40 16.38 7.41
CA LEU A 346 -22.52 15.29 6.45
C LEU A 346 -22.66 15.77 5.00
N LYS A 347 -23.40 16.86 4.76
CA LYS A 347 -23.47 17.48 3.42
C LYS A 347 -22.11 17.99 2.97
N SER A 348 -21.40 18.72 3.83
CA SER A 348 -20.03 19.19 3.53
C SER A 348 -19.05 18.03 3.31
N ALA A 349 -19.20 16.92 4.03
CA ALA A 349 -18.39 15.72 3.81
C ALA A 349 -18.73 15.03 2.47
N ALA A 350 -20.00 15.02 2.06
CA ALA A 350 -20.45 14.41 0.81
C ALA A 350 -19.90 15.17 -0.42
N GLU A 351 -19.97 16.50 -0.40
CA GLU A 351 -19.44 17.37 -1.46
C GLU A 351 -17.96 17.07 -1.74
N ARG A 352 -17.17 16.81 -0.69
CA ARG A 352 -15.73 16.53 -0.81
C ARG A 352 -15.42 15.18 -1.46
N VAL A 353 -16.26 14.18 -1.24
CA VAL A 353 -16.12 12.85 -1.87
C VAL A 353 -16.61 12.87 -3.32
N GLU A 354 -17.55 13.76 -3.64
CA GLU A 354 -18.16 13.93 -4.96
C GLU A 354 -17.39 14.86 -5.89
N VAL A 355 -16.46 15.69 -5.39
CA VAL A 355 -15.60 16.50 -6.26
C VAL A 355 -14.92 15.58 -7.27
N LYS A 356 -15.31 15.81 -8.54
CA LYS A 356 -14.90 15.10 -9.75
C LYS A 356 -13.38 14.99 -9.84
N GLY A 357 -12.92 13.96 -10.53
CA GLY A 357 -11.52 13.76 -10.85
C GLY A 357 -10.99 14.78 -11.84
N GLU A 358 -10.74 16.01 -11.38
CA GLU A 358 -9.90 16.98 -12.07
C GLU A 358 -8.83 17.50 -11.12
N GLU A 359 -7.62 17.57 -11.69
CA GLU A 359 -6.28 17.89 -11.16
C GLU A 359 -5.54 16.81 -10.36
#